data_AF-A0A5Y3M978-F1
#
_entry.id   AF-A0A5Y3M978-F1
#
_cell.length_a   1.000
_cell.length_b   1.000
_cell.length_c   1.000
_cell.angle_alpha   90.00
_cell.angle_beta   90.00
_cell.angle_gamma   90.00
#
_symmetry.space_group_name_H-M   'P 1'
#
loop_
_entity.id
_entity.type
_entity.pdbx_description
1 polymer ?
#
loop_
_entity_poly.entity_id
_entity_poly.type
_entity_poly.pdbx_seq_one_letter_code
_entity_poly.pdbx_strand_id
1 'polypeptide(L)'
;MKGYLQTVTGLVRKEDMGLTLPHEHLFNDLSSVVDEPFYPFSPLLAQQKVAPNMQWGLKFDPYCCADNMVQKDIEDVIFEINNFQSFGGRTIVDATGSKSIGRNAENLRAVAQRTGMNIVASTGLYLEKFESTRVSEDIDKLACFL
;
A
#
# COMPACT_ATOMS: atom_id res chain seq x y z
N MET A 1 25.95 16.49 -4.59
CA MET A 1 24.81 16.04 -5.42
C MET A 1 23.62 16.96 -5.16
N LYS A 2 22.83 17.30 -6.18
CA LYS A 2 21.54 17.95 -5.97
C LYS A 2 20.53 16.88 -5.53
N GLY A 3 19.83 17.10 -4.43
CA GLY A 3 18.90 16.11 -3.85
C GLY A 3 17.52 16.20 -4.49
N TYR A 4 17.06 15.11 -5.12
CA TYR A 4 15.73 15.01 -5.71
C TYR A 4 15.06 13.69 -5.32
N LEU A 5 13.74 13.71 -5.35
CA LEU A 5 12.86 12.57 -5.17
C LEU A 5 12.11 12.31 -6.48
N GLN A 6 12.13 11.09 -6.99
CA GLN A 6 11.31 10.68 -8.13
C GLN A 6 9.91 10.30 -7.65
N THR A 7 8.89 11.02 -8.10
CA THR A 7 7.48 10.70 -7.87
C THR A 7 6.85 10.09 -9.12
N VAL A 8 5.63 9.55 -9.00
CA VAL A 8 4.83 9.04 -10.12
C VAL A 8 4.43 10.13 -11.13
N THR A 9 4.60 11.41 -10.79
CA THR A 9 4.32 12.58 -11.65
C THR A 9 5.57 13.39 -12.02
N GLY A 10 6.76 13.00 -11.58
CA GLY A 10 8.02 13.68 -11.92
C GLY A 10 8.95 13.92 -10.73
N LEU A 11 10.01 14.71 -10.96
CA LEU A 11 11.01 15.02 -9.93
C LEU A 11 10.52 16.12 -8.99
N VAL A 12 10.75 15.91 -7.69
CA VAL A 12 10.53 16.89 -6.61
C VAL A 12 11.88 17.19 -5.96
N ARG A 13 12.17 18.45 -5.67
CA ARG A 13 13.41 18.82 -4.95
C ARG A 13 13.31 18.37 -3.49
N LYS A 14 14.45 18.04 -2.88
CA LYS A 14 14.51 17.68 -1.45
C LYS A 14 13.82 18.75 -0.57
N GLU A 15 14.02 20.03 -0.88
CA GLU A 15 13.43 21.15 -0.13
C GLU A 15 11.90 21.23 -0.24
N ASP A 16 11.33 20.64 -1.30
CA ASP A 16 9.89 20.69 -1.61
C ASP A 16 9.13 19.44 -1.10
N MET A 17 9.82 18.47 -0.47
CA MET A 17 9.20 17.23 0.03
C MET A 17 8.17 17.49 1.15
N GLY A 18 8.41 18.48 2.00
CA GLY A 18 7.53 18.81 3.13
C GLY A 18 7.31 17.66 4.11
N LEU A 19 6.17 17.68 4.82
CA LEU A 19 5.77 16.60 5.73
C LEU A 19 5.57 15.31 4.94
N THR A 20 6.33 14.27 5.32
CA THR A 20 6.47 13.04 4.55
C THR A 20 6.12 11.83 5.40
N LEU A 21 5.29 10.93 4.87
CA LEU A 21 5.14 9.56 5.37
C LEU A 21 6.02 8.63 4.51
N PRO A 22 7.13 8.09 5.05
CA PRO A 22 8.13 7.38 4.26
C PRO A 22 7.79 5.90 4.01
N HIS A 23 6.73 5.37 4.62
CA HIS A 23 6.28 3.99 4.42
C HIS A 23 4.78 3.91 4.64
N GLU A 24 4.01 3.86 3.56
CA GLU A 24 2.56 3.60 3.58
C GLU A 24 2.19 2.62 2.48
N HIS A 25 0.95 2.12 2.50
CA HIS A 25 0.39 1.31 1.43
C HIS A 25 -0.93 1.95 0.97
N LEU A 26 -0.91 2.65 -0.16
CA LEU A 26 -2.11 3.29 -0.72
C LEU A 26 -2.94 2.26 -1.48
N PHE A 27 -2.24 1.41 -2.24
CA PHE A 27 -2.84 0.28 -2.93
C PHE A 27 -1.99 -0.95 -2.64
N ASN A 28 -2.57 -1.89 -1.92
CA ASN A 28 -2.05 -3.24 -1.77
C ASN A 28 -3.22 -4.23 -1.87
N ASP A 29 -2.90 -5.48 -2.18
CA ASP A 29 -3.85 -6.58 -2.22
C ASP A 29 -3.23 -7.79 -1.52
N LEU A 30 -3.85 -8.19 -0.42
CA LEU A 30 -3.47 -9.35 0.39
C LEU A 30 -4.59 -10.41 0.38
N SER A 31 -5.54 -10.33 -0.56
CA SER A 31 -6.68 -11.26 -0.67
C SER A 31 -6.29 -12.72 -0.89
N SER A 32 -5.08 -12.98 -1.39
CA SER A 32 -4.52 -14.32 -1.58
C SER A 32 -4.05 -15.00 -0.28
N VAL A 33 -3.97 -14.26 0.82
CA VAL A 33 -3.43 -14.72 2.11
C VAL A 33 -4.38 -14.41 3.27
N VAL A 34 -5.70 -14.40 3.01
CA VAL A 34 -6.71 -14.37 4.07
C VAL A 34 -6.55 -15.62 4.93
N ASP A 35 -6.45 -15.43 6.25
CA ASP A 35 -6.26 -16.53 7.19
C ASP A 35 -7.62 -17.13 7.59
N GLU A 36 -7.62 -18.41 7.97
CA GLU A 36 -8.78 -19.02 8.61
C GLU A 36 -9.04 -18.38 9.98
N PRO A 37 -10.31 -18.14 10.38
CA PRO A 37 -10.66 -17.55 11.66
C PRO A 37 -10.02 -18.27 12.86
N PHE A 38 -9.17 -17.59 13.63
CA PHE A 38 -8.39 -18.23 14.69
C PHE A 38 -9.11 -18.25 16.05
N TYR A 39 -9.80 -17.17 16.41
CA TYR A 39 -10.47 -17.06 17.71
C TYR A 39 -11.96 -17.44 17.60
N PRO A 40 -12.62 -17.81 18.73
CA PRO A 40 -14.04 -18.12 18.73
C PRO A 40 -14.96 -17.00 18.19
N PHE A 41 -14.53 -15.74 18.27
CA PHE A 41 -15.28 -14.60 17.73
C PHE A 41 -14.97 -14.32 16.25
N SER A 42 -13.84 -14.80 15.71
CA SER A 42 -13.35 -14.47 14.37
C SER A 42 -14.31 -14.85 13.22
N PRO A 43 -15.10 -15.96 13.30
CA PRO A 43 -16.08 -16.26 12.26
C PRO A 43 -17.12 -15.16 12.04
N LEU A 44 -17.37 -14.31 13.05
CA LEU A 44 -18.27 -13.16 12.91
C LEU A 44 -17.66 -12.06 12.04
N LEU A 45 -16.34 -12.00 11.88
CA LEU A 45 -15.63 -10.97 11.13
C LEU A 45 -15.36 -11.36 9.67
N ALA A 46 -15.17 -12.66 9.41
CA ALA A 46 -14.51 -13.17 8.21
C ALA A 46 -15.13 -12.73 6.88
N GLN A 47 -16.45 -12.57 6.84
CA GLN A 47 -17.21 -12.23 5.63
C GLN A 47 -18.00 -10.91 5.75
N GLN A 48 -17.71 -10.11 6.78
CA GLN A 48 -18.34 -8.80 6.94
C GLN A 48 -17.53 -7.70 6.27
N LYS A 49 -18.22 -6.66 5.78
CA LYS A 49 -17.57 -5.40 5.43
C LYS A 49 -17.05 -4.74 6.70
N VAL A 50 -15.81 -4.27 6.68
CA VAL A 50 -15.18 -3.63 7.82
C VAL A 50 -16.01 -2.41 8.25
N ALA A 51 -16.32 -2.35 9.54
CA ALA A 51 -17.06 -1.26 10.15
C ALA A 51 -16.46 -0.91 11.53
N PRO A 52 -16.67 0.33 12.05
CA PRO A 52 -16.04 0.77 13.30
C PRO A 52 -16.30 -0.13 14.52
N ASN A 53 -17.47 -0.77 14.60
CA ASN A 53 -17.82 -1.70 15.68
C ASN A 53 -17.00 -3.01 15.66
N MET A 54 -16.35 -3.34 14.55
CA MET A 54 -15.50 -4.53 14.41
C MET A 54 -14.05 -4.28 14.88
N GLN A 55 -13.67 -3.02 15.13
CA GLN A 55 -12.29 -2.63 15.39
C GLN A 55 -11.65 -3.40 16.54
N TRP A 56 -12.42 -3.71 17.58
CA TRP A 56 -11.95 -4.55 18.68
C TRP A 56 -11.47 -5.92 18.19
N GLY A 57 -12.25 -6.60 17.34
CA GLY A 57 -11.95 -7.96 16.88
C GLY A 57 -10.83 -7.98 15.84
N LEU A 58 -10.85 -7.04 14.89
CA LEU A 58 -9.82 -6.92 13.86
C LEU A 58 -8.44 -6.56 14.42
N LYS A 59 -8.35 -6.00 15.62
CA LYS A 59 -7.07 -5.83 16.33
C LYS A 59 -6.40 -7.15 16.72
N PHE A 60 -7.20 -8.20 16.95
CA PHE A 60 -6.69 -9.51 17.36
C PHE A 60 -6.53 -10.45 16.17
N ASP A 61 -7.41 -10.35 15.17
CA ASP A 61 -7.41 -11.23 13.99
C ASP A 61 -7.70 -10.44 12.70
N PRO A 62 -6.77 -9.57 12.25
CA PRO A 62 -7.02 -8.70 11.10
C PRO A 62 -7.08 -9.45 9.76
N TYR A 63 -6.36 -10.56 9.66
CA TYR A 63 -6.17 -11.32 8.41
C TYR A 63 -7.32 -12.27 8.12
N CYS A 64 -8.19 -12.56 9.11
CA CYS A 64 -9.37 -13.40 8.89
C CYS A 64 -10.47 -12.73 8.07
N CYS A 65 -10.48 -11.39 7.98
CA CYS A 65 -11.54 -10.63 7.32
C CYS A 65 -11.15 -10.31 5.86
N ALA A 66 -11.84 -10.93 4.91
CA ALA A 66 -11.55 -10.75 3.48
C ALA A 66 -11.67 -9.28 3.04
N ASP A 67 -12.67 -8.55 3.56
CA ASP A 67 -12.83 -7.12 3.25
C ASP A 67 -11.67 -6.28 3.80
N ASN A 68 -11.07 -6.65 4.94
CA ASN A 68 -9.91 -5.96 5.51
C ASN A 68 -8.63 -6.15 4.67
N MET A 69 -8.58 -7.21 3.87
CA MET A 69 -7.37 -7.68 3.17
C MET A 69 -7.34 -7.32 1.67
N VAL A 70 -8.45 -6.86 1.11
CA VAL A 70 -8.57 -6.51 -0.31
C VAL A 70 -8.17 -5.05 -0.57
N GLN A 71 -7.71 -4.78 -1.79
CA GLN A 71 -7.47 -3.43 -2.28
C GLN A 71 -8.72 -2.55 -2.11
N LYS A 72 -8.52 -1.30 -1.67
CA LYS A 72 -9.57 -0.31 -1.47
C LYS A 72 -9.86 0.52 -2.73
N ASP A 73 -11.04 1.11 -2.77
CA ASP A 73 -11.46 2.00 -3.85
C ASP A 73 -10.59 3.26 -3.88
N ILE A 74 -10.34 3.79 -5.08
CA ILE A 74 -9.53 5.00 -5.26
C ILE A 74 -10.13 6.22 -4.54
N GLU A 75 -11.45 6.31 -4.46
CA GLU A 75 -12.12 7.43 -3.78
C GLU A 75 -11.89 7.39 -2.26
N ASP A 76 -11.87 6.20 -1.66
CA ASP A 76 -11.55 6.02 -0.24
C ASP A 76 -10.10 6.41 0.05
N VAL A 77 -9.16 6.03 -0.84
CA VAL A 77 -7.74 6.40 -0.73
C VAL A 77 -7.55 7.92 -0.85
N ILE A 78 -8.27 8.57 -1.78
CA ILE A 78 -8.23 10.03 -1.95
C ILE A 78 -8.78 10.73 -0.71
N PHE A 79 -9.87 10.22 -0.14
CA PHE A 79 -10.44 10.75 1.09
C PHE A 79 -9.40 10.77 2.23
N GLU A 80 -8.69 9.66 2.46
CA GLU A 80 -7.66 9.59 3.50
C GLU A 80 -6.43 10.45 3.20
N ILE A 81 -6.02 10.55 1.95
CA ILE A 81 -4.93 11.45 1.54
C ILE A 81 -5.28 12.91 1.81
N ASN A 82 -6.53 13.31 1.54
CA ASN A 82 -6.99 14.66 1.84
C ASN A 82 -6.95 14.95 3.35
N ASN A 83 -7.24 13.95 4.20
CA ASN A 83 -7.07 14.08 5.65
C ASN A 83 -5.62 14.39 6.00
N PHE A 84 -4.64 13.64 5.46
CA PHE A 84 -3.22 13.92 5.68
C PHE A 84 -2.80 15.31 5.15
N GLN A 85 -3.27 15.72 3.96
CA GLN A 85 -3.01 17.05 3.41
C GLN A 85 -3.56 18.17 4.29
N SER A 86 -4.71 17.95 4.95
CA SER A 86 -5.32 18.95 5.84
C SER A 86 -4.43 19.29 7.06
N PHE A 87 -3.54 18.37 7.44
CA PHE A 87 -2.52 18.56 8.48
C PHE A 87 -1.15 19.00 7.92
N GLY A 88 -1.09 19.44 6.66
CA GLY A 88 0.13 19.91 6.01
C GLY A 88 0.96 18.80 5.35
N GLY A 89 0.40 17.60 5.20
CA GLY A 89 1.01 16.49 4.47
C GLY A 89 1.34 16.85 3.02
N ARG A 90 2.53 16.43 2.54
CA ARG A 90 3.03 16.79 1.20
C ARG A 90 3.56 15.62 0.39
N THR A 91 4.11 14.60 1.04
CA THR A 91 4.69 13.46 0.35
C THR A 91 4.31 12.15 1.03
N ILE A 92 3.97 11.14 0.24
CA ILE A 92 3.78 9.76 0.71
C ILE A 92 4.61 8.82 -0.16
N VAL A 93 5.30 7.89 0.47
CA VAL A 93 5.96 6.76 -0.19
C VAL A 93 5.05 5.54 -0.09
N ASP A 94 4.54 5.09 -1.23
CA ASP A 94 3.86 3.80 -1.32
C ASP A 94 4.92 2.68 -1.37
N ALA A 95 4.94 1.86 -0.32
CA ALA A 95 5.88 0.77 -0.12
C ALA A 95 5.41 -0.55 -0.74
N THR A 96 4.35 -0.54 -1.57
CA THR A 96 3.90 -1.70 -2.32
C THR A 96 4.81 -1.91 -3.53
N GLY A 97 5.97 -2.53 -3.30
CA GLY A 97 7.06 -2.64 -4.27
C GLY A 97 6.85 -3.65 -5.41
N SER A 98 5.90 -4.58 -5.27
CA SER A 98 5.71 -5.70 -6.21
C SER A 98 4.25 -5.94 -6.56
N LYS A 99 4.04 -6.53 -7.75
CA LYS A 99 2.72 -7.03 -8.17
C LYS A 99 2.18 -8.12 -7.23
N SER A 100 3.06 -8.85 -6.53
CA SER A 100 2.69 -9.93 -5.61
C SER A 100 1.82 -9.47 -4.43
N ILE A 101 1.91 -8.20 -4.08
CA ILE A 101 1.13 -7.54 -3.03
C ILE A 101 0.28 -6.38 -3.58
N GLY A 102 0.01 -6.37 -4.89
CA GLY A 102 -0.96 -5.44 -5.48
C GLY A 102 -0.43 -4.07 -5.93
N ARG A 103 0.86 -3.91 -6.24
CA ARG A 103 1.40 -2.63 -6.76
C ARG A 103 0.58 -2.11 -7.95
N ASN A 104 0.06 -0.89 -7.84
CA ASN A 104 -0.76 -0.26 -8.87
C ASN A 104 -0.28 1.16 -9.21
N ALA A 105 0.69 1.26 -10.13
CA ALA A 105 1.31 2.53 -10.53
C ALA A 105 0.33 3.50 -11.23
N GLU A 106 -0.67 2.97 -11.93
CA GLU A 106 -1.69 3.78 -12.62
C GLU A 106 -2.58 4.51 -11.61
N ASN A 107 -3.07 3.79 -10.60
CA ASN A 107 -3.85 4.40 -9.53
C ASN A 107 -3.02 5.37 -8.69
N LEU A 108 -1.76 5.06 -8.37
CA LEU A 108 -0.87 5.99 -7.67
C LEU A 108 -0.72 7.31 -8.46
N ARG A 109 -0.54 7.23 -9.78
CA ARG A 109 -0.46 8.41 -10.64
C ARG A 109 -1.78 9.17 -10.69
N ALA A 110 -2.91 8.48 -10.82
CA ALA A 110 -4.24 9.10 -10.83
C ALA A 110 -4.51 9.86 -9.53
N VAL A 111 -4.20 9.27 -8.38
CA VAL A 111 -4.31 9.92 -7.06
C VAL A 111 -3.41 11.14 -6.97
N ALA A 112 -2.13 11.03 -7.35
CA ALA A 112 -1.19 12.15 -7.34
C ALA A 112 -1.69 13.32 -8.21
N GLN A 113 -2.23 13.05 -9.40
CA GLN A 113 -2.79 14.06 -10.29
C GLN A 113 -4.06 14.71 -9.73
N ARG A 114 -4.92 13.94 -9.05
CA ARG A 114 -6.19 14.44 -8.50
C ARG A 114 -6.03 15.24 -7.21
N THR A 115 -5.02 14.91 -6.40
CA THR A 115 -4.80 15.50 -5.06
C THR A 115 -3.66 16.50 -5.01
N GLY A 116 -2.73 16.45 -5.97
CA GLY A 116 -1.47 17.19 -5.92
C GLY A 116 -0.48 16.66 -4.88
N MET A 117 -0.72 15.46 -4.32
CA MET A 117 0.21 14.78 -3.41
C MET A 117 1.46 14.32 -4.16
N ASN A 118 2.64 14.51 -3.56
CA ASN A 118 3.86 13.87 -4.07
C ASN A 118 3.82 12.39 -3.69
N ILE A 119 3.63 11.50 -4.66
CA ILE A 119 3.57 10.05 -4.40
C ILE A 119 4.79 9.37 -5.00
N VAL A 120 5.57 8.68 -4.17
CA VAL A 120 6.70 7.86 -4.60
C VAL A 120 6.22 6.42 -4.69
N ALA A 121 6.39 5.80 -5.85
CA ALA A 121 6.18 4.37 -6.01
C ALA A 121 7.47 3.61 -5.69
N SER A 122 7.35 2.52 -4.92
CA SER A 122 8.47 1.64 -4.63
C SER A 122 8.62 0.52 -5.67
N THR A 123 9.81 -0.06 -5.72
CA THR A 123 10.07 -1.30 -6.48
C THR A 123 10.92 -2.23 -5.63
N GLY A 124 10.64 -3.54 -5.71
CA GLY A 124 11.36 -4.56 -4.96
C GLY A 124 10.49 -5.78 -4.70
N LEU A 125 11.13 -6.94 -4.59
CA LEU A 125 10.44 -8.19 -4.23
C LEU A 125 9.93 -8.11 -2.79
N TYR A 126 8.78 -8.73 -2.55
CA TYR A 126 8.26 -8.91 -1.20
C TYR A 126 8.75 -10.24 -0.59
N LEU A 127 8.07 -10.72 0.45
CA LEU A 127 8.41 -11.98 1.11
C LEU A 127 8.27 -13.18 0.16
N GLU A 128 9.10 -14.20 0.37
CA GLU A 128 9.07 -15.46 -0.37
C GLU A 128 7.66 -16.09 -0.43
N LYS A 129 6.88 -15.96 0.65
CA LYS A 129 5.47 -16.40 0.70
C LYS A 129 4.62 -15.85 -0.45
N PHE A 130 4.88 -14.62 -0.89
CA PHE A 130 4.12 -13.95 -1.96
C PHE A 130 4.80 -14.06 -3.33
N GLU A 131 6.12 -14.09 -3.34
CA GLU A 131 6.92 -14.08 -4.57
C GLU A 131 7.28 -15.48 -5.07
N SER A 132 7.02 -16.52 -4.27
CA SER A 132 7.36 -17.91 -4.58
C SER A 132 8.85 -18.06 -4.90
N THR A 133 9.19 -18.85 -5.92
CA THR A 133 10.58 -19.14 -6.32
C THR A 133 11.33 -17.91 -6.82
N ARG A 134 10.67 -16.79 -7.13
CA ARG A 134 11.31 -15.60 -7.70
C ARG A 134 12.38 -15.05 -6.77
N VAL A 135 12.16 -15.04 -5.46
CA VAL A 135 13.14 -14.50 -4.48
C VAL A 135 14.44 -15.30 -4.46
N SER A 136 14.38 -16.57 -4.85
CA SER A 136 15.55 -17.47 -4.89
C SER A 136 16.29 -17.46 -6.24
N GLU A 137 15.82 -16.69 -7.22
CA GLU A 137 16.48 -16.58 -8.51
C GLU A 137 17.76 -15.72 -8.44
N ASP A 138 18.66 -15.98 -9.39
CA ASP A 138 19.90 -15.21 -9.53
C ASP A 138 19.61 -13.72 -9.78
N ILE A 139 20.46 -12.85 -9.24
CA ILE A 139 20.26 -11.40 -9.27
C ILE A 139 20.18 -10.84 -10.70
N ASP A 140 20.92 -11.41 -11.65
CA ASP A 140 20.90 -10.98 -13.04
C ASP A 140 19.57 -11.34 -13.71
N LYS A 141 18.94 -12.46 -13.32
CA LYS A 141 17.60 -12.83 -13.79
C LYS A 141 16.54 -11.92 -13.19
N LEU A 142 16.66 -11.60 -11.90
CA LEU A 142 15.72 -10.73 -11.21
C LEU A 142 15.71 -9.31 -11.79
N ALA A 143 16.87 -8.78 -12.17
CA ALA A 143 17.00 -7.45 -12.77
C ALA A 143 16.24 -7.31 -14.10
N CYS A 144 16.01 -8.41 -14.84
CA CYS A 144 15.28 -8.39 -16.11
C CYS A 144 13.76 -8.22 -15.96
N PHE A 145 13.20 -8.38 -14.76
CA PHE A 145 11.74 -8.35 -14.51
C PHE A 145 11.24 -7.08 -13.78
N LEU A 146 12.15 -6.18 -13.39
CA LEU A 146 11.87 -4.94 -12.67
C LEU A 146 11.69 -3.77 -13.64
#